data_AF-A0A317ISQ7-F1
#
_entry.id   AF-A0A317ISQ7-F1
#
_cell.length_a   1.000
_cell.length_b   1.000
_cell.length_c   1.000
_cell.angle_alpha   90.00
_cell.angle_beta   90.00
_cell.angle_gamma   90.00
#
_symmetry.space_group_name_H-M   'P 1'
#
loop_
_entity.id
_entity.type
_entity.pdbx_description
1 polymer ?
#
loop_
_entity_poly.entity_id
_entity_poly.type
_entity_poly.pdbx_seq_one_letter_code
_entity_poly.pdbx_strand_id
1 'polypeptide(L)'
;MVRLSNPRTPTWPKFKARGGKLLLYHGWADPGPAPQNTINYFSAVGAKLGGRQDDWMRLFLMPGMGHCGGGVGPDRADFLAEMEDWREKGQAPEHIVATRAANQQGRTEMARPLCPYPQFAKYTGAGNTDDAKNFVCAVR
;
A
#
# COMPACT_ATOMS: atom_id res chain seq x y z
N MET A 1 31.87 -15.49 -9.33
CA MET A 1 30.99 -14.53 -10.02
C MET A 1 29.72 -14.37 -9.22
N VAL A 2 29.60 -13.32 -8.41
CA VAL A 2 28.39 -13.05 -7.63
C VAL A 2 27.29 -12.61 -8.59
N ARG A 3 26.33 -13.49 -8.86
CA ARG A 3 25.09 -13.08 -9.53
C ARG A 3 24.30 -12.25 -8.54
N LEU A 4 24.38 -10.92 -8.66
CA LEU A 4 23.37 -10.05 -8.08
C LEU A 4 22.03 -10.47 -8.72
N SER A 5 21.11 -10.99 -7.92
CA SER A 5 19.77 -11.31 -8.39
C SER A 5 19.12 -10.00 -8.83
N ASN A 6 18.95 -9.80 -10.13
CA ASN A 6 18.16 -8.69 -10.64
C ASN A 6 16.73 -8.83 -10.08
N PRO A 7 16.24 -7.91 -9.23
CA PRO A 7 14.89 -7.99 -8.68
C PRO A 7 13.79 -7.82 -9.76
N ARG A 8 14.18 -7.61 -11.03
CA ARG A 8 13.30 -7.58 -12.20
C ARG A 8 12.95 -8.96 -12.78
N THR A 9 13.54 -10.06 -12.30
CA THR A 9 13.16 -11.42 -12.73
C THR A 9 12.86 -12.43 -11.61
N PRO A 10 12.08 -12.09 -10.57
CA PRO A 10 11.47 -13.11 -9.72
C PRO A 10 10.51 -13.98 -10.54
N THR A 11 10.50 -15.28 -10.26
CA THR A 11 9.57 -16.22 -10.89
C THR A 11 8.21 -16.12 -10.21
N TRP A 12 7.46 -15.03 -10.49
CA TRP A 12 6.13 -14.80 -9.92
C TRP A 12 5.15 -15.96 -10.06
N PRO A 13 5.09 -16.69 -11.19
CA PRO A 13 4.20 -17.85 -11.29
C PRO A 13 4.48 -18.89 -10.21
N LYS A 14 5.76 -19.14 -9.87
CA LYS A 14 6.13 -20.07 -8.80
C LYS A 14 5.81 -19.53 -7.41
N PHE A 15 5.98 -18.22 -7.19
CA PHE A 15 5.61 -17.59 -5.92
C PHE A 15 4.09 -17.67 -5.69
N LYS A 16 3.30 -17.28 -6.69
CA LYS A 16 1.83 -17.38 -6.69
C LYS A 16 1.37 -18.83 -6.49
N ALA A 17 1.93 -19.78 -7.24
CA ALA A 17 1.55 -21.20 -7.14
C ALA A 17 1.81 -21.84 -5.77
N ARG A 18 2.75 -21.31 -4.98
CA ARG A 18 2.99 -21.73 -3.58
C ARG A 18 2.11 -20.99 -2.56
N GLY A 19 1.12 -20.23 -3.02
CA GLY A 19 0.24 -19.41 -2.19
C GLY A 19 0.93 -18.17 -1.59
N GLY A 20 2.03 -17.72 -2.18
CA GLY A 20 2.72 -16.51 -1.71
C GLY A 20 1.85 -15.27 -1.83
N LYS A 21 1.93 -14.37 -0.85
CA LYS A 21 1.25 -13.07 -0.82
C LYS A 21 2.29 -11.96 -0.89
N LEU A 22 2.04 -10.95 -1.72
CA LEU A 22 2.90 -9.80 -1.93
C LEU A 22 2.11 -8.52 -1.65
N LEU A 23 2.48 -7.84 -0.58
CA LEU A 23 1.98 -6.50 -0.26
C LEU A 23 3.12 -5.51 -0.50
N LEU A 24 2.86 -4.55 -1.38
CA LEU A 24 3.75 -3.43 -1.65
C LEU A 24 3.17 -2.18 -1.00
N TYR A 25 4.01 -1.35 -0.41
CA TYR A 25 3.64 0.00 -0.02
C TYR A 25 4.69 1.01 -0.47
N HIS A 26 4.29 2.28 -0.64
CA HIS A 26 5.20 3.37 -0.95
C HIS A 26 4.64 4.72 -0.50
N GLY A 27 5.50 5.62 -0.02
CA GLY A 27 5.13 6.98 0.32
C GLY A 27 4.91 7.84 -0.92
N TRP A 28 3.76 8.52 -1.02
CA TRP A 28 3.48 9.38 -2.18
C TRP A 28 4.37 10.63 -2.22
N ALA A 29 4.91 11.02 -1.06
CA ALA A 29 5.79 12.16 -0.89
C ALA A 29 7.24 11.73 -0.59
N ASP A 30 7.63 10.51 -0.98
CA ASP A 30 9.02 10.04 -0.84
C ASP A 30 9.96 10.93 -1.70
N PRO A 31 10.93 11.65 -1.07
CA PRO A 31 11.86 12.52 -1.80
C PRO A 31 13.02 11.75 -2.45
N GLY A 32 13.20 10.48 -2.11
CA GLY A 32 14.26 9.62 -2.63
C GLY A 32 13.75 8.75 -3.78
N PRO A 33 13.44 7.45 -3.55
CA PRO A 33 12.82 6.63 -4.58
C PRO A 33 11.47 7.20 -5.02
N ALA A 34 11.29 7.39 -6.33
CA ALA A 34 10.00 7.84 -6.84
C ALA A 34 8.94 6.72 -6.66
N PRO A 35 7.74 7.02 -6.10
CA PRO A 35 6.65 6.04 -5.98
C PRO A 35 6.20 5.49 -7.34
N GLN A 36 6.40 6.27 -8.41
CA GLN A 36 6.16 5.84 -9.78
C GLN A 36 6.92 4.56 -10.16
N ASN A 37 8.11 4.32 -9.58
CA ASN A 37 8.87 3.09 -9.82
C ASN A 37 8.13 1.86 -9.30
N THR A 38 7.54 1.95 -8.11
CA THR A 38 6.74 0.87 -7.53
C THR A 38 5.44 0.66 -8.30
N ILE A 39 4.77 1.73 -8.74
CA ILE A 39 3.59 1.63 -9.62
C ILE A 39 3.95 0.94 -10.94
N ASN A 40 5.03 1.35 -11.59
CA ASN A 40 5.48 0.80 -12.85
C ASN A 40 5.81 -0.69 -12.70
N TYR A 41 6.46 -1.07 -11.60
CA TYR A 41 6.73 -2.47 -11.28
C TYR A 41 5.46 -3.29 -11.07
N PHE A 42 4.54 -2.82 -10.21
CA PHE A 42 3.26 -3.48 -9.95
C PHE A 42 2.48 -3.68 -11.26
N SER A 43 2.40 -2.64 -12.09
CA SER A 43 1.73 -2.67 -13.39
C SER A 43 2.42 -3.62 -14.37
N ALA A 44 3.74 -3.63 -14.43
CA ALA A 44 4.51 -4.53 -15.29
C ALA A 44 4.36 -6.01 -14.89
N VAL A 45 4.31 -6.31 -13.60
CA VAL A 45 4.03 -7.68 -13.11
C VAL A 45 2.62 -8.10 -13.49
N GLY A 46 1.62 -7.24 -13.27
CA GLY A 46 0.23 -7.50 -13.65
C GLY A 46 0.07 -7.72 -15.16
N ALA A 47 0.65 -6.86 -15.99
CA ALA A 47 0.61 -6.97 -17.44
C ALA A 47 1.29 -8.26 -17.94
N LYS A 48 2.43 -8.64 -17.35
CA LYS A 48 3.16 -9.85 -17.73
C LYS A 48 2.42 -11.15 -17.40
N LEU A 49 1.70 -11.18 -16.27
CA LEU A 49 0.98 -12.39 -15.84
C LEU A 49 -0.43 -12.48 -16.45
N GLY A 50 -1.03 -11.33 -16.77
CA GLY A 50 -2.37 -11.25 -17.34
C GLY A 50 -3.47 -11.68 -16.36
N GLY A 51 -4.70 -11.21 -16.59
CA GLY A 51 -5.81 -11.48 -15.69
C GLY A 51 -5.66 -10.82 -14.31
N ARG A 52 -6.57 -11.16 -13.40
CA ARG A 52 -6.67 -10.56 -12.08
C ARG A 52 -5.56 -11.05 -11.14
N GLN A 53 -4.92 -10.12 -10.42
CA GLN A 53 -3.79 -10.41 -9.50
C GLN A 53 -4.07 -10.05 -8.03
N ASP A 54 -5.28 -9.56 -7.73
CA ASP A 54 -5.70 -9.04 -6.42
C ASP A 54 -5.76 -10.11 -5.31
N ASP A 55 -5.72 -11.40 -5.70
CA ASP A 55 -5.72 -12.57 -4.84
C ASP A 55 -4.36 -12.86 -4.18
N TRP A 56 -3.28 -12.31 -4.72
CA TRP A 56 -1.92 -12.54 -4.22
C TRP A 56 -1.01 -11.31 -4.22
N MET A 57 -1.34 -10.25 -4.95
CA MET A 57 -0.53 -9.04 -5.05
C MET A 57 -1.37 -7.77 -4.87
N ARG A 58 -0.99 -6.92 -3.92
CA ARG A 58 -1.64 -5.62 -3.66
C ARG A 58 -0.60 -4.53 -3.46
N LEU A 59 -0.93 -3.31 -3.90
CA LEU A 59 -0.12 -2.10 -3.73
C LEU A 59 -0.93 -1.06 -2.96
N PHE A 60 -0.36 -0.49 -1.91
CA PHE A 60 -0.93 0.58 -1.12
C PHE A 60 -0.03 1.82 -1.17
N LEU A 61 -0.57 2.94 -1.64
CA LEU A 61 0.17 4.20 -1.69
C LEU A 61 -0.24 5.04 -0.49
N MET A 62 0.74 5.55 0.25
CA MET A 62 0.52 6.29 1.50
C MET A 62 0.60 7.80 1.24
N PRO A 63 -0.53 8.53 1.16
CA PRO A 63 -0.52 9.94 0.78
C PRO A 63 0.21 10.77 1.84
N GLY A 64 1.16 11.59 1.41
CA GLY A 64 1.91 12.49 2.30
C GLY A 64 2.97 11.80 3.17
N MET A 65 3.11 10.47 3.11
CA MET A 65 4.24 9.76 3.72
C MET A 65 5.51 10.00 2.91
N GLY A 66 6.63 10.25 3.60
CA GLY A 66 7.97 10.36 3.03
C GLY A 66 8.66 9.00 2.81
N HIS A 67 9.99 9.00 2.88
CA HIS A 67 10.80 7.79 2.72
C HIS A 67 10.62 6.83 3.90
N CYS A 68 9.91 5.72 3.67
CA CYS A 68 9.56 4.68 4.64
C CYS A 68 8.71 5.14 5.85
N GLY A 69 8.60 6.44 6.11
CA GLY A 69 7.84 7.02 7.21
C GLY A 69 7.94 8.55 7.22
N GLY A 70 7.37 9.18 8.24
CA GLY A 70 7.32 10.63 8.37
C GLY A 70 6.52 11.31 7.26
N GLY A 71 6.77 12.60 7.04
CA GLY A 71 6.01 13.43 6.11
C GLY A 71 4.83 14.13 6.77
N VAL A 72 3.85 14.54 5.96
CA VAL A 72 2.67 15.32 6.41
C VAL A 72 1.42 14.46 6.54
N GLY A 73 1.40 13.27 5.94
CA GLY A 73 0.26 12.35 5.98
C GLY A 73 0.40 11.22 7.00
N PRO A 74 -0.56 10.27 7.02
CA PRO A 74 -0.47 9.03 7.78
C PRO A 74 0.70 8.16 7.31
N ASP A 75 1.63 7.87 8.22
CA ASP A 75 2.89 7.19 7.95
C ASP A 75 3.03 5.85 8.68
N ARG A 76 2.04 5.46 9.50
CA ARG A 76 2.04 4.22 10.27
C ARG A 76 0.87 3.34 9.85
N ALA A 77 1.12 2.06 9.60
CA ALA A 77 0.12 1.04 9.36
C ALA A 77 0.66 -0.32 9.79
N ASP A 78 -0.19 -1.21 10.29
CA ASP A 78 0.21 -2.56 10.70
C ASP A 78 0.21 -3.54 9.52
N PHE A 79 1.18 -3.39 8.63
CA PHE A 79 1.31 -4.27 7.48
C PHE A 79 1.59 -5.73 7.85
N LEU A 80 2.11 -6.00 9.04
CA LEU A 80 2.40 -7.36 9.49
C LEU A 80 1.10 -8.08 9.81
N ALA A 81 0.22 -7.47 10.61
CA ALA A 81 -1.10 -8.04 10.92
C ALA A 81 -1.91 -8.32 9.65
N GLU A 82 -1.90 -7.37 8.70
CA GLU A 82 -2.58 -7.52 7.40
C GLU A 82 -2.02 -8.69 6.56
N MET A 83 -0.70 -8.91 6.64
CA MET A 83 -0.05 -10.03 5.95
C MET A 83 -0.30 -11.37 6.63
N GLU A 84 -0.37 -11.41 7.96
CA GLU A 84 -0.76 -12.58 8.75
C GLU A 84 -2.18 -13.00 8.41
N ASP A 85 -3.14 -12.07 8.46
CA ASP A 85 -4.54 -12.32 8.11
C ASP A 85 -4.70 -12.79 6.65
N TRP A 86 -3.95 -12.18 5.73
CA TRP A 86 -3.99 -12.61 4.34
C TRP A 86 -3.40 -14.01 4.14
N ARG A 87 -2.33 -14.35 4.87
CA ARG A 87 -1.66 -15.64 4.75
C ARG A 87 -2.44 -16.76 5.40
N GLU A 88 -2.96 -16.54 6.59
CA GLU A 88 -3.51 -17.58 7.46
C GLU A 88 -5.02 -17.72 7.30
N LYS A 89 -5.73 -16.60 7.12
CA LYS A 89 -7.19 -16.56 7.02
C LYS A 89 -7.67 -16.41 5.58
N GLY A 90 -6.75 -16.18 4.63
CA GLY A 90 -7.09 -15.91 3.22
C GLY A 90 -7.76 -14.55 3.01
N GLN A 91 -7.70 -13.66 4.00
CA GLN A 91 -8.38 -12.36 3.99
C GLN A 91 -7.46 -11.29 3.43
N ALA A 92 -7.62 -10.98 2.15
CA ALA A 92 -6.81 -9.97 1.48
C ALA A 92 -7.28 -8.56 1.90
N PRO A 93 -6.38 -7.64 2.31
CA PRO A 93 -6.77 -6.36 2.90
C PRO A 93 -7.56 -5.47 1.93
N GLU A 94 -8.86 -5.28 2.15
CA GLU A 94 -9.71 -4.40 1.32
C GLU A 94 -9.30 -2.93 1.43
N HIS A 95 -8.82 -2.55 2.59
CA HIS A 95 -8.12 -1.30 2.90
C HIS A 95 -7.28 -1.51 4.15
N ILE A 96 -6.31 -0.65 4.40
CA ILE A 96 -5.48 -0.68 5.61
C ILE A 96 -5.56 0.68 6.28
N VAL A 97 -5.92 0.75 7.56
CA VAL A 97 -5.98 2.04 8.24
C VAL A 97 -4.55 2.51 8.56
N ALA A 98 -4.16 3.63 7.95
CA ALA A 98 -2.91 4.31 8.28
C ALA A 98 -3.17 5.49 9.21
N THR A 99 -2.26 5.73 10.16
CA THR A 99 -2.35 6.82 11.14
C THR A 99 -1.12 7.71 11.13
N ARG A 100 -1.33 8.96 11.55
CA ARG A 100 -0.30 9.92 11.94
C ARG A 100 -0.58 10.31 13.38
N ALA A 101 0.40 10.18 14.26
CA ALA A 101 0.25 10.64 15.64
C ALA A 101 0.22 12.17 15.72
N ALA A 102 -0.47 12.69 16.74
CA ALA A 102 -0.32 14.08 17.12
C ALA A 102 1.12 14.38 17.57
N ASN A 103 1.56 15.64 17.47
CA ASN A 103 2.88 16.05 17.94
C ASN A 103 2.86 17.39 18.67
N GLN A 104 3.96 17.72 19.35
CA GLN A 104 4.10 18.97 20.11
C GLN A 104 4.15 20.22 19.21
N GLN A 105 4.31 20.04 17.91
CA GLN A 105 4.28 21.09 16.90
C GLN A 105 2.87 21.36 16.35
N GLY A 106 1.83 20.86 17.03
CA GLY A 106 0.43 21.17 16.71
C GLY A 106 -0.19 20.34 15.59
N ARG A 107 0.45 19.25 15.15
CA ARG A 107 -0.21 18.29 14.25
C ARG A 107 -1.28 17.53 15.03
N THR A 108 -2.49 17.46 14.49
CA THR A 108 -3.54 16.58 15.01
C THR A 108 -3.27 15.13 14.64
N GLU A 109 -3.83 14.22 15.43
CA GLU A 109 -3.95 12.83 15.01
C GLU A 109 -4.79 12.75 13.74
N MET A 110 -4.39 11.89 12.80
CA MET A 110 -5.10 11.72 11.54
C MET A 110 -5.04 10.26 11.11
N ALA A 111 -6.18 9.73 10.66
CA ALA A 111 -6.28 8.38 10.11
C ALA A 111 -6.88 8.40 8.70
N ARG A 112 -6.35 7.58 7.79
CA ARG A 112 -6.90 7.39 6.44
C ARG A 112 -6.92 5.91 6.07
N PRO A 113 -7.95 5.42 5.37
CA PRO A 113 -7.85 4.12 4.73
C PRO A 113 -6.86 4.22 3.56
N LEU A 114 -5.84 3.37 3.57
CA LEU A 114 -5.02 3.08 2.40
C LEU A 114 -5.82 2.13 1.52
N CYS A 115 -6.06 2.56 0.29
CA CYS A 115 -6.83 1.79 -0.68
C CYS A 115 -5.90 0.99 -1.61
N PRO A 116 -6.30 -0.20 -2.05
CA PRO A 116 -5.53 -0.97 -3.01
C PRO A 116 -5.49 -0.24 -4.36
N TYR A 117 -4.31 0.05 -4.86
CA TYR A 117 -4.10 0.70 -6.15
C TYR A 117 -4.81 -0.06 -7.28
N PRO A 118 -5.52 0.61 -8.21
CA PRO A 118 -5.53 2.06 -8.47
C PRO A 118 -6.59 2.87 -7.70
N GLN A 119 -7.22 2.29 -6.68
CA GLN A 119 -8.18 3.03 -5.86
C GLN A 119 -7.48 4.06 -4.98
N PHE A 120 -8.23 5.08 -4.55
CA PHE A 120 -7.80 6.10 -3.61
C PHE A 120 -8.87 6.37 -2.56
N ALA A 121 -8.47 6.92 -1.42
CA ALA A 121 -9.40 7.33 -0.37
C ALA A 121 -10.16 8.59 -0.79
N LYS A 122 -11.45 8.46 -1.02
CA LYS A 122 -12.35 9.56 -1.34
C LYS A 122 -13.13 9.96 -0.09
N TYR A 123 -13.06 11.23 0.28
CA TYR A 123 -13.85 11.78 1.36
C TYR A 123 -15.34 11.69 1.02
N THR A 124 -16.15 11.27 1.98
CA THR A 124 -17.61 11.09 1.82
C THR A 124 -18.37 12.41 1.72
N GLY A 125 -17.75 13.52 2.12
CA GLY A 125 -18.37 14.86 2.12
C GLY A 125 -18.91 15.29 3.49
N ALA A 126 -18.90 14.41 4.49
CA ALA A 126 -19.38 14.71 5.84
C ALA A 126 -18.48 14.10 6.93
N GLY A 127 -18.47 14.72 8.11
CA GLY A 127 -17.70 14.29 9.28
C GLY A 127 -16.33 14.95 9.43
N ASN A 128 -15.57 14.53 10.45
CA ASN A 128 -14.20 15.00 10.65
C ASN A 128 -13.28 14.40 9.58
N THR A 129 -12.53 15.23 8.87
CA THR A 129 -11.54 14.73 7.92
C THR A 129 -10.43 13.96 8.61
N ASP A 130 -10.16 14.10 9.91
CA ASP A 130 -9.13 13.31 10.58
C ASP A 130 -9.53 11.85 10.86
N ASP A 131 -10.81 11.49 10.70
CA ASP A 131 -11.29 10.11 10.92
C ASP A 131 -11.31 9.28 9.63
N ALA A 132 -10.69 8.09 9.67
CA ALA A 132 -10.65 7.17 8.53
C ALA A 132 -12.06 6.73 8.04
N LYS A 133 -13.04 6.61 8.95
CA LYS A 133 -14.41 6.17 8.65
C LYS A 133 -15.17 7.10 7.71
N ASN A 134 -14.73 8.36 7.58
CA ASN A 134 -15.38 9.34 6.72
C ASN A 134 -14.83 9.31 5.29
N PHE A 135 -14.06 8.27 4.94
CA PHE A 135 -13.50 8.02 3.61
C PHE A 135 -13.91 6.64 3.10
N VAL A 136 -14.03 6.52 1.79
CA VAL A 136 -14.28 5.25 1.09
C VAL A 136 -13.27 5.08 -0.03
N CYS A 137 -12.88 3.84 -0.31
CA CYS A 137 -12.03 3.55 -1.45
C CYS A 137 -12.83 3.66 -2.75
N ALA A 138 -12.30 4.44 -3.70
CA ALA A 138 -12.95 4.69 -4.99
C ALA A 138 -11.93 4.66 -6.12
N VAL A 139 -12.39 4.30 -7.32
CA VAL A 139 -11.65 4.54 -8.56
C VAL A 139 -11.97 5.93 -9.10
N ARG A 140 -11.05 6.48 -9.91
CA ARG A 140 -11.25 7.77 -10.57
C ARG A 140 -12.14 7.61 -11.80
#